data_AF-A0A140PRQ2-F1
#
_entry.id   AF-A0A140PRQ2-F1
#
_cell.length_a   1.000
_cell.length_b   1.000
_cell.length_c   1.000
_cell.angle_alpha   90.00
_cell.angle_beta   90.00
_cell.angle_gamma   90.00
#
_symmetry.space_group_name_H-M   'P 1'
#
loop_
_entity.id
_entity.type
_entity.pdbx_description
1 polymer ?
#
loop_
_entity_poly.entity_id
_entity_poly.type
_entity_poly.pdbx_seq_one_letter_code
_entity_poly.pdbx_strand_id
1 'polypeptide(L)'
;MSKIIGIDLGTTNSCVAVMEGGNVTIIPNSEGARTTPSVVNIKDNGEVVVGEIAKRQAVTNPTSTVSSIKTHMGSDYKVEIFGKKYTPQEISAKILQKLKKDAEAYLGEEVKEAVITVPAYFTDSQRQATKDAGTIAGLDVKRIINEPTAAALAYGLEKKKEEKVLVFDLGGGTFDVSVLEISDGVIEVISTAGNNHLGGDDFDNEIINWLVTEFKKETGLDLSNDKMAYQRLKDAAEKAKKELSTLMETSISLPFITMDATGPKHLEMKLTRAKFDDLTKHLVEATQGPTKTALKDANLDTKDIDEILLVGGSTRIPAVQEWVENFFGKKPNKGINPDEVVAAGAAIQGGVLMGDVKDVLLLDVTPLSLGIETAGGVFTKMIDKNTTIPVKKSQVYSTYSDNQTAVTINVLQGERSRAADNHSLGTFNLEGIPAAPRGVPQIEVTFDIDANGIVHVSAKDLGTGKENKVTISGSSNLSKEEIERMTKEAEAHAEEDKKFQELVEARNRADQLISATEKTLKENPDKVSEGDKKNIEAAIEELKKVKDGDDKSAIDSAMEKLTQAANKFAEELYKNAQAQQQAGAQANASSDENKSKKDDDVAEAEVVD
;
A
#
# COMPACT_ATOMS: atom_id res chain seq x y z
N MET A 1 -12.67 18.70 -12.23
CA MET A 1 -11.41 18.60 -11.48
C MET A 1 -11.21 17.13 -11.20
N SER A 2 -10.00 16.60 -11.39
CA SER A 2 -9.72 15.20 -11.04
C SER A 2 -9.97 15.00 -9.55
N LYS A 3 -10.55 13.85 -9.16
CA LYS A 3 -10.73 13.51 -7.76
C LYS A 3 -9.38 13.40 -7.05
N ILE A 4 -9.32 13.88 -5.79
CA ILE A 4 -8.22 13.57 -4.87
C ILE A 4 -8.55 12.23 -4.20
N ILE A 5 -7.74 11.20 -4.42
CA ILE A 5 -7.89 9.91 -3.75
C ILE A 5 -7.19 9.90 -2.39
N GLY A 6 -7.75 9.17 -1.43
CA GLY A 6 -7.11 8.87 -0.15
C GLY A 6 -6.43 7.51 -0.21
N ILE A 7 -5.13 7.47 0.08
CA ILE A 7 -4.36 6.24 0.07
C ILE A 7 -3.83 5.97 1.48
N ASP A 8 -4.23 4.82 2.02
CA ASP A 8 -3.51 4.18 3.10
C ASP A 8 -2.38 3.34 2.53
N LEU A 9 -1.14 3.83 2.64
CA LEU A 9 0.05 3.08 2.22
C LEU A 9 0.56 2.29 3.44
N GLY A 10 0.05 1.10 3.71
CA GLY A 10 0.44 0.33 4.90
C GLY A 10 1.67 -0.57 4.69
N THR A 11 2.26 -1.03 5.80
CA THR A 11 3.42 -1.95 5.77
C THR A 11 3.08 -3.30 5.15
N THR A 12 1.91 -3.85 5.49
CA THR A 12 1.47 -5.19 5.03
C THR A 12 0.44 -5.10 3.92
N ASN A 13 -0.54 -4.20 4.04
CA ASN A 13 -1.57 -3.96 3.03
C ASN A 13 -1.76 -2.46 2.86
N SER A 14 -2.15 -2.07 1.67
CA SER A 14 -2.57 -0.72 1.33
C SER A 14 -4.04 -0.70 0.95
N CYS A 15 -4.70 0.43 1.14
CA CYS A 15 -6.10 0.64 0.81
C CYS A 15 -6.27 1.99 0.11
N VAL A 16 -7.21 2.09 -0.83
CA VAL A 16 -7.52 3.33 -1.54
C VAL A 16 -9.00 3.65 -1.43
N ALA A 17 -9.31 4.92 -1.22
CA ALA A 17 -10.65 5.43 -1.05
C ALA A 17 -10.83 6.76 -1.78
N VAL A 18 -12.08 7.15 -2.02
CA VAL A 18 -12.45 8.38 -2.72
C VAL A 18 -13.72 8.97 -2.11
N MET A 19 -13.88 10.30 -2.20
CA MET A 19 -15.12 11.00 -1.84
C MET A 19 -16.05 11.11 -3.05
N GLU A 20 -17.22 10.48 -2.95
CA GLU A 20 -18.27 10.46 -3.96
C GLU A 20 -19.62 10.88 -3.37
N GLY A 21 -20.20 11.96 -3.89
CA GLY A 21 -21.53 12.42 -3.48
C GLY A 21 -21.66 12.72 -1.97
N GLY A 22 -20.57 13.15 -1.32
CA GLY A 22 -20.51 13.41 0.12
C GLY A 22 -20.24 12.18 1.00
N ASN A 23 -20.12 10.99 0.41
CA ASN A 23 -19.77 9.76 1.12
C ASN A 23 -18.37 9.28 0.76
N VAL A 24 -17.75 8.53 1.67
CA VAL A 24 -16.50 7.84 1.40
C VAL A 24 -16.79 6.49 0.75
N THR A 25 -16.13 6.21 -0.36
CA THR A 25 -16.13 4.90 -1.02
C THR A 25 -14.73 4.29 -0.97
N ILE A 26 -14.61 3.07 -0.42
CA ILE A 26 -13.38 2.27 -0.58
C ILE A 26 -13.39 1.61 -1.95
N ILE A 27 -12.31 1.78 -2.71
CA ILE A 27 -12.17 1.26 -4.07
C ILE A 27 -11.61 -0.16 -4.00
N PRO A 28 -12.32 -1.17 -4.54
CA PRO A 28 -11.77 -2.51 -4.68
C PRO A 28 -10.65 -2.54 -5.73
N ASN A 29 -9.63 -3.36 -5.50
CA ASN A 29 -8.58 -3.59 -6.49
C ASN A 29 -9.06 -4.47 -7.66
N SER A 30 -8.24 -4.61 -8.69
CA SER A 30 -8.51 -5.50 -9.84
C SER A 30 -8.81 -6.95 -9.47
N GLU A 31 -8.37 -7.41 -8.29
CA GLU A 31 -8.63 -8.75 -7.76
C GLU A 31 -9.95 -8.86 -6.99
N GLY A 32 -10.69 -7.75 -6.82
CA GLY A 32 -11.96 -7.67 -6.10
C GLY A 32 -11.83 -7.55 -4.58
N ALA A 33 -10.61 -7.39 -4.05
CA ALA A 33 -10.36 -7.17 -2.64
C ALA A 33 -10.34 -5.67 -2.30
N ARG A 34 -10.73 -5.32 -1.07
CA ARG A 34 -10.78 -3.93 -0.60
C ARG A 34 -9.42 -3.39 -0.11
N THR A 35 -8.44 -4.28 -0.01
CA THR A 35 -7.05 -3.98 0.35
C THR A 35 -6.11 -4.72 -0.60
N THR A 36 -4.98 -4.12 -0.91
CA THR A 36 -3.93 -4.69 -1.76
C THR A 36 -2.70 -4.98 -0.91
N PRO A 37 -2.16 -6.22 -0.88
CA PRO A 37 -0.92 -6.50 -0.18
C PRO A 37 0.22 -5.57 -0.65
N SER A 38 0.97 -5.01 0.30
CA SER A 38 2.14 -4.15 0.05
C SER A 38 3.36 -4.98 -0.32
N VAL A 39 3.21 -5.77 -1.38
CA VAL A 39 4.20 -6.73 -1.87
C VAL A 39 4.46 -6.47 -3.35
N VAL A 40 5.73 -6.40 -3.72
CA VAL A 40 6.19 -6.16 -5.09
C VAL A 40 7.09 -7.31 -5.52
N ASN A 41 6.74 -8.00 -6.59
CA ASN A 41 7.63 -8.91 -7.28
C ASN A 41 8.12 -8.23 -8.57
N ILE A 42 9.43 -8.22 -8.78
CA ILE A 42 10.04 -7.82 -10.05
C ILE A 42 10.55 -9.10 -10.70
N LYS A 43 10.16 -9.36 -11.94
CA LYS A 43 10.64 -10.51 -12.71
C LYS A 43 11.96 -10.18 -13.43
N ASP A 44 12.61 -11.22 -13.94
CA ASP A 44 13.88 -11.12 -14.66
C ASP A 44 13.78 -10.28 -15.95
N ASN A 45 12.63 -10.34 -16.61
CA ASN A 45 12.28 -9.51 -17.77
C ASN A 45 11.91 -8.05 -17.42
N GLY A 46 11.96 -7.67 -16.14
CA GLY A 46 11.61 -6.33 -15.66
C GLY A 46 10.13 -6.12 -15.30
N GLU A 47 9.26 -7.10 -15.58
CA GLU A 47 7.82 -7.02 -15.28
C GLU A 47 7.59 -6.83 -13.78
N VAL A 48 6.73 -5.87 -13.44
CA VAL A 48 6.38 -5.55 -12.07
C VAL A 48 5.00 -6.13 -11.75
N VAL A 49 4.97 -6.99 -10.73
CA VAL A 49 3.74 -7.54 -10.17
C VAL A 49 3.57 -7.00 -8.77
N VAL A 50 2.37 -6.55 -8.42
CA VAL A 50 2.06 -5.96 -7.10
C VAL A 50 0.84 -6.66 -6.51
N GLY A 51 0.77 -6.73 -5.18
CA GLY A 51 -0.41 -7.21 -4.48
C GLY A 51 -0.44 -8.71 -4.27
N GLU A 52 -1.64 -9.29 -4.38
CA GLU A 52 -1.89 -10.71 -4.10
C GLU A 52 -1.09 -11.65 -5.03
N ILE A 53 -0.94 -11.27 -6.29
CA ILE A 53 -0.16 -12.04 -7.26
C ILE A 53 1.33 -12.05 -6.87
N ALA A 54 1.87 -10.91 -6.46
CA ALA A 54 3.25 -10.82 -5.98
C ALA A 54 3.46 -11.63 -4.69
N LYS A 55 2.50 -11.56 -3.77
CA LYS A 55 2.52 -12.34 -2.52
C LYS A 55 2.58 -13.84 -2.80
N ARG A 56 1.80 -14.35 -3.75
CA ARG A 56 1.84 -15.77 -4.14
C ARG A 56 3.18 -16.20 -4.74
N GLN A 57 3.88 -15.28 -5.41
CA GLN A 57 5.19 -15.55 -6.01
C GLN A 57 6.33 -15.49 -5.00
N ALA A 58 6.11 -14.97 -3.79
CA ALA A 58 7.17 -14.84 -2.78
C ALA A 58 7.84 -16.18 -2.47
N VAL A 59 7.07 -17.28 -2.44
CA VAL A 59 7.59 -18.63 -2.15
C VAL A 59 8.58 -19.11 -3.22
N THR A 60 8.26 -18.90 -4.50
CA THR A 60 9.10 -19.38 -5.62
C THR A 60 10.19 -18.39 -5.99
N ASN A 61 9.94 -17.09 -5.78
CA ASN A 61 10.83 -15.99 -6.15
C ASN A 61 11.18 -15.09 -4.94
N PRO A 62 11.71 -15.63 -3.83
CA PRO A 62 11.91 -14.88 -2.59
C PRO A 62 12.95 -13.75 -2.72
N THR A 63 13.89 -13.85 -3.66
CA THR A 63 14.94 -12.85 -3.85
C THR A 63 14.51 -11.66 -4.72
N SER A 64 13.44 -11.81 -5.49
CA SER A 64 12.91 -10.74 -6.33
C SER A 64 11.53 -10.25 -5.88
N THR A 65 11.07 -10.72 -4.71
CA THR A 65 9.84 -10.30 -4.06
C THR A 65 10.14 -9.52 -2.79
N VAL A 66 9.63 -8.31 -2.70
CA VAL A 66 9.84 -7.37 -1.59
C VAL A 66 8.52 -7.18 -0.85
N SER A 67 8.56 -7.28 0.48
CA SER A 67 7.45 -7.00 1.40
C SER A 67 7.93 -6.11 2.53
N SER A 68 7.01 -5.49 3.28
CA SER A 68 7.31 -4.67 4.46
C SER A 68 8.24 -3.47 4.18
N ILE A 69 8.34 -3.00 2.93
CA ILE A 69 9.32 -1.98 2.53
C ILE A 69 9.12 -0.64 3.26
N LYS A 70 7.90 -0.38 3.75
CA LYS A 70 7.56 0.84 4.50
C LYS A 70 8.42 1.04 5.74
N THR A 71 8.88 -0.04 6.39
CA THR A 71 9.77 0.05 7.58
C THR A 71 11.15 0.61 7.26
N HIS A 72 11.53 0.63 5.97
CA HIS A 72 12.80 1.14 5.50
C HIS A 72 12.72 2.56 4.91
N MET A 73 11.53 3.19 4.91
CA MET A 73 11.37 4.56 4.41
C MET A 73 12.30 5.52 5.13
N GLY A 74 12.85 6.50 4.41
CA GLY A 74 13.78 7.49 4.97
C GLY A 74 15.18 6.96 5.33
N SER A 75 15.49 5.67 5.08
CA SER A 75 16.81 5.08 5.30
C SER A 75 17.62 4.95 4.00
N ASP A 76 18.92 4.64 4.13
CA ASP A 76 19.85 4.36 3.02
C ASP A 76 19.75 2.92 2.49
N TYR A 77 18.80 2.14 3.02
CA TYR A 77 18.51 0.78 2.61
C TYR A 77 18.25 0.70 1.10
N LYS A 78 18.75 -0.36 0.47
CA LYS A 78 18.47 -0.67 -0.94
C LYS A 78 18.25 -2.16 -1.10
N VAL A 79 17.27 -2.52 -1.92
CA VAL A 79 17.04 -3.91 -2.32
C VAL A 79 17.69 -4.13 -3.67
N GLU A 80 18.53 -5.17 -3.78
CA GLU A 80 19.16 -5.54 -5.05
C GLU A 80 18.38 -6.68 -5.70
N ILE A 81 17.83 -6.44 -6.90
CA ILE A 81 17.06 -7.41 -7.68
C ILE A 81 17.66 -7.46 -9.08
N PHE A 82 18.13 -8.64 -9.50
CA PHE A 82 18.79 -8.87 -10.79
C PHE A 82 19.91 -7.86 -11.10
N GLY A 83 20.67 -7.45 -10.09
CA GLY A 83 21.78 -6.49 -10.21
C GLY A 83 21.38 -5.01 -10.26
N LYS A 84 20.08 -4.68 -10.25
CA LYS A 84 19.59 -3.30 -10.08
C LYS A 84 19.26 -3.05 -8.61
N LYS A 85 19.68 -1.89 -8.09
CA LYS A 85 19.40 -1.45 -6.72
C LYS A 85 18.18 -0.54 -6.71
N TYR A 86 17.20 -0.88 -5.88
CA TYR A 86 15.97 -0.13 -5.69
C TYR A 86 15.93 0.44 -4.28
N THR A 87 15.51 1.70 -4.18
CA THR A 87 15.23 2.39 -2.93
C THR A 87 13.84 2.04 -2.39
N PRO A 88 13.59 2.23 -1.08
CA PRO A 88 12.25 2.08 -0.48
C PRO A 88 11.18 2.91 -1.19
N GLN A 89 11.55 4.12 -1.64
CA GLN A 89 10.69 5.04 -2.38
C GLN A 89 10.27 4.46 -3.72
N GLU A 90 11.19 3.87 -4.48
CA GLU A 90 10.90 3.25 -5.78
C GLU A 90 9.99 2.02 -5.64
N ILE A 91 10.22 1.17 -4.64
CA ILE A 91 9.35 0.01 -4.39
C ILE A 91 7.97 0.47 -3.91
N SER A 92 7.90 1.46 -3.02
CA SER A 92 6.63 2.03 -2.56
C SER A 92 5.87 2.72 -3.69
N ALA A 93 6.57 3.38 -4.61
CA ALA A 93 5.97 3.98 -5.79
C ALA A 93 5.27 2.93 -6.67
N LYS A 94 5.85 1.72 -6.84
CA LYS A 94 5.19 0.62 -7.56
C LYS A 94 3.87 0.19 -6.90
N ILE A 95 3.81 0.20 -5.56
CA ILE A 95 2.57 -0.05 -4.82
C ILE A 95 1.55 1.07 -5.09
N LEU A 96 1.98 2.32 -5.00
CA LEU A 96 1.12 3.49 -5.26
C LEU A 96 0.62 3.54 -6.71
N GLN A 97 1.44 3.15 -7.69
CA GLN A 97 1.04 3.03 -9.09
C GLN A 97 -0.07 1.99 -9.30
N LYS A 98 0.01 0.83 -8.62
CA LYS A 98 -1.06 -0.17 -8.65
C LYS A 98 -2.37 0.39 -8.08
N LEU A 99 -2.31 1.06 -6.92
CA LEU A 99 -3.49 1.68 -6.28
C LEU A 99 -4.08 2.80 -7.14
N LYS A 100 -3.24 3.62 -7.77
CA LYS A 100 -3.64 4.64 -8.74
C LYS A 100 -4.36 3.98 -9.92
N LYS A 101 -3.79 2.94 -10.53
CA LYS A 101 -4.39 2.22 -11.67
C LYS A 101 -5.75 1.61 -11.30
N ASP A 102 -5.87 1.03 -10.11
CA ASP A 102 -7.14 0.50 -9.60
C ASP A 102 -8.20 1.62 -9.43
N ALA A 103 -7.79 2.77 -8.89
CA ALA A 103 -8.66 3.93 -8.76
C ALA A 103 -9.09 4.51 -10.12
N GLU A 104 -8.17 4.61 -11.08
CA GLU A 104 -8.47 5.06 -12.45
C GLU A 104 -9.45 4.11 -13.16
N ALA A 105 -9.26 2.80 -13.00
CA ALA A 105 -10.16 1.79 -13.57
C ALA A 105 -11.57 1.88 -12.96
N TYR A 106 -11.67 2.15 -11.65
CA TYR A 106 -12.94 2.33 -10.96
C TYR A 106 -13.65 3.63 -11.35
N LEU A 107 -12.91 4.75 -11.41
CA LEU A 107 -13.47 6.09 -11.69
C LEU A 107 -13.73 6.32 -13.19
N GLY A 108 -13.03 5.61 -14.07
CA GLY A 108 -13.10 5.81 -15.51
C GLY A 108 -12.40 7.08 -16.01
N GLU A 109 -11.56 7.70 -15.17
CA GLU A 109 -10.77 8.90 -15.48
C GLU A 109 -9.37 8.84 -14.86
N GLU A 110 -8.46 9.69 -15.34
CA GLU A 110 -7.07 9.77 -14.85
C GLU A 110 -7.00 10.39 -13.45
N VAL A 111 -6.21 9.78 -12.55
CA VAL A 111 -6.04 10.24 -11.17
C VAL A 111 -4.66 10.88 -11.00
N LYS A 112 -4.65 12.17 -10.64
CA LYS A 112 -3.40 12.95 -10.52
C LYS A 112 -3.04 13.36 -9.11
N GLU A 113 -4.00 13.36 -8.20
CA GLU A 113 -3.84 14.00 -6.90
C GLU A 113 -4.20 13.01 -5.79
N ALA A 114 -3.40 12.99 -4.72
CA ALA A 114 -3.62 12.08 -3.60
C ALA A 114 -3.32 12.71 -2.24
N VAL A 115 -4.03 12.21 -1.22
CA VAL A 115 -3.65 12.28 0.19
C VAL A 115 -3.08 10.92 0.56
N ILE A 116 -1.86 10.88 1.12
CA ILE A 116 -1.19 9.63 1.49
C ILE A 116 -0.95 9.60 3.00
N THR A 117 -1.23 8.46 3.63
CA THR A 117 -1.05 8.30 5.08
C THR A 117 0.37 7.91 5.47
N VAL A 118 0.75 8.28 6.69
CA VAL A 118 1.99 7.84 7.36
C VAL A 118 1.73 7.60 8.85
N PRO A 119 2.53 6.76 9.51
CA PRO A 119 2.52 6.63 10.97
C PRO A 119 2.72 7.97 11.64
N ALA A 120 2.02 8.23 12.74
CA ALA A 120 2.11 9.54 13.42
C ALA A 120 3.53 9.83 13.91
N TYR A 121 4.23 8.78 14.33
CA TYR A 121 5.59 8.86 14.86
C TYR A 121 6.69 8.81 13.78
N PHE A 122 6.35 8.93 12.49
CA PHE A 122 7.33 9.07 11.40
C PHE A 122 8.16 10.36 11.53
N THR A 123 9.46 10.23 11.29
CA THR A 123 10.40 11.36 11.19
C THR A 123 10.15 12.18 9.92
N ASP A 124 10.74 13.37 9.85
CA ASP A 124 10.67 14.22 8.67
C ASP A 124 11.21 13.50 7.40
N SER A 125 12.34 12.80 7.50
CA SER A 125 12.92 12.06 6.37
C SER A 125 12.00 10.94 5.86
N GLN A 126 11.28 10.28 6.76
CA GLN A 126 10.31 9.25 6.40
C GLN A 126 9.09 9.85 5.70
N ARG A 127 8.58 10.99 6.18
CA ARG A 127 7.47 11.73 5.57
C ARG A 127 7.83 12.21 4.16
N GLN A 128 9.03 12.77 4.00
CA GLN A 128 9.53 13.21 2.71
C GLN A 128 9.70 12.03 1.75
N ALA A 129 10.28 10.91 2.20
CA ALA A 129 10.42 9.71 1.39
C ALA A 129 9.06 9.18 0.89
N THR A 130 8.01 9.22 1.72
CA THR A 130 6.65 8.82 1.30
C THR A 130 6.08 9.78 0.26
N LYS A 131 6.31 11.09 0.43
CA LYS A 131 5.91 12.10 -0.56
C LYS A 131 6.64 11.91 -1.89
N ASP A 132 7.93 11.58 -1.84
CA ASP A 132 8.75 11.28 -3.02
C ASP A 132 8.24 10.02 -3.73
N ALA A 133 7.87 8.96 -2.98
CA ALA A 133 7.25 7.76 -3.55
C ALA A 133 5.94 8.08 -4.31
N GLY A 134 5.10 8.95 -3.76
CA GLY A 134 3.90 9.44 -4.45
C GLY A 134 4.23 10.20 -5.74
N THR A 135 5.25 11.06 -5.69
CA THR A 135 5.72 11.80 -6.87
C THR A 135 6.27 10.86 -7.96
N ILE A 136 7.06 9.85 -7.58
CA ILE A 136 7.58 8.82 -8.50
C ILE A 136 6.43 8.01 -9.10
N ALA A 137 5.35 7.78 -8.36
CA ALA A 137 4.14 7.11 -8.84
C ALA A 137 3.26 7.97 -9.77
N GLY A 138 3.65 9.22 -10.03
CA GLY A 138 2.88 10.15 -10.86
C GLY A 138 1.64 10.71 -10.14
N LEU A 139 1.73 10.92 -8.83
CA LEU A 139 0.73 11.57 -7.99
C LEU A 139 1.28 12.90 -7.45
N ASP A 140 0.51 13.97 -7.60
CA ASP A 140 0.67 15.20 -6.83
C ASP A 140 0.14 14.99 -5.41
N VAL A 141 1.07 14.79 -4.48
CA VAL A 141 0.77 14.54 -3.07
C VAL A 141 0.35 15.84 -2.40
N LYS A 142 -0.96 16.08 -2.34
CA LYS A 142 -1.56 17.28 -1.76
C LYS A 142 -1.37 17.37 -0.26
N ARG A 143 -1.31 16.21 0.40
CA ARG A 143 -1.25 16.10 1.86
C ARG A 143 -0.59 14.78 2.26
N ILE A 144 0.32 14.87 3.22
CA ILE A 144 0.68 13.72 4.07
C ILE A 144 -0.13 13.85 5.36
N ILE A 145 -0.92 12.82 5.69
CA ILE A 145 -1.75 12.80 6.90
C ILE A 145 -1.32 11.66 7.83
N ASN A 146 -1.38 11.89 9.13
CA ASN A 146 -1.10 10.86 10.13
C ASN A 146 -2.22 9.80 10.13
N GLU A 147 -1.87 8.52 10.18
CA GLU A 147 -2.79 7.38 10.23
C GLU A 147 -3.85 7.51 11.33
N PRO A 148 -3.50 7.76 12.61
CA PRO A 148 -4.50 7.90 13.65
C PRO A 148 -5.38 9.14 13.46
N THR A 149 -4.83 10.22 12.90
CA THR A 149 -5.58 11.43 12.57
C THR A 149 -6.60 11.17 11.46
N ALA A 150 -6.22 10.40 10.43
CA ALA A 150 -7.13 9.97 9.38
C ALA A 150 -8.23 9.07 9.94
N ALA A 151 -7.89 8.11 10.81
CA ALA A 151 -8.88 7.25 11.44
C ALA A 151 -9.89 8.04 12.30
N ALA A 152 -9.41 9.03 13.06
CA ALA A 152 -10.26 9.92 13.83
C ALA A 152 -11.15 10.81 12.94
N LEU A 153 -10.64 11.25 11.78
CA LEU A 153 -11.41 12.01 10.79
C LEU A 153 -12.58 11.19 10.23
N ALA A 154 -12.34 9.92 9.89
CA ALA A 154 -13.40 9.01 9.46
C ALA A 154 -14.43 8.72 10.56
N TYR A 155 -14.01 8.61 11.81
CA TYR A 155 -14.90 8.42 12.95
C TYR A 155 -15.71 9.68 13.30
N GLY A 156 -15.06 10.85 13.26
CA GLY A 156 -15.55 12.12 13.79
C GLY A 156 -16.47 12.89 12.87
N LEU A 157 -16.50 12.59 11.56
CA LEU A 157 -17.23 13.38 10.56
C LEU A 157 -18.72 13.59 10.87
N GLU A 158 -19.38 12.59 11.45
CA GLU A 158 -20.81 12.64 11.81
C GLU A 158 -21.05 13.00 13.29
N LYS A 159 -19.98 13.20 14.07
CA LYS A 159 -20.05 13.42 15.51
C LYS A 159 -20.23 14.91 15.82
N LYS A 160 -21.25 15.20 16.63
CA LYS A 160 -21.60 16.57 17.07
C LYS A 160 -21.31 16.84 18.54
N LYS A 161 -20.89 15.82 19.27
CA LYS A 161 -20.56 15.93 20.69
C LYS A 161 -19.05 16.05 20.82
N GLU A 162 -18.64 16.84 21.80
CA GLU A 162 -17.27 16.83 22.29
C GLU A 162 -16.97 15.44 22.86
N GLU A 163 -15.99 14.75 22.27
CA GLU A 163 -15.53 13.43 22.67
C GLU A 163 -13.99 13.41 22.68
N LYS A 164 -13.40 12.92 23.77
CA LYS A 164 -11.98 12.59 23.83
C LYS A 164 -11.77 11.16 23.36
N VAL A 165 -11.05 11.01 22.27
CA VAL A 165 -10.88 9.73 21.58
C VAL A 165 -9.43 9.30 21.66
N LEU A 166 -9.20 8.03 21.98
CA LEU A 166 -7.89 7.41 21.85
C LEU A 166 -7.89 6.50 20.62
N VAL A 167 -7.03 6.81 19.66
CA VAL A 167 -6.76 5.91 18.54
C VAL A 167 -5.58 5.04 18.90
N PHE A 168 -5.78 3.73 18.89
CA PHE A 168 -4.77 2.71 19.11
C PHE A 168 -4.54 1.96 17.79
N ASP A 169 -3.48 2.32 17.08
CA ASP A 169 -3.15 1.77 15.76
C ASP A 169 -1.99 0.79 15.87
N LEU A 170 -2.29 -0.50 15.75
CA LEU A 170 -1.28 -1.56 15.71
C LEU A 170 -1.35 -2.26 14.35
N GLY A 171 -0.48 -1.79 13.45
CA GLY A 171 -0.41 -2.24 12.08
C GLY A 171 0.52 -3.45 11.86
N GLY A 172 1.06 -3.53 10.65
CA GLY A 172 1.99 -4.58 10.23
C GLY A 172 3.43 -4.39 10.70
N GLY A 173 3.88 -3.15 10.89
CA GLY A 173 5.25 -2.87 11.35
C GLY A 173 5.40 -1.66 12.26
N THR A 174 4.32 -0.92 12.51
CA THR A 174 4.31 0.27 13.35
C THR A 174 3.17 0.20 14.36
N PHE A 175 3.42 0.82 15.51
CA PHE A 175 2.45 1.02 16.56
C PHE A 175 2.36 2.52 16.86
N ASP A 176 1.18 3.11 16.69
CA ASP A 176 0.90 4.49 17.07
C ASP A 176 -0.27 4.55 18.06
N VAL A 177 -0.22 5.53 18.94
CA VAL A 177 -1.31 5.87 19.83
C VAL A 177 -1.44 7.38 19.90
N SER A 178 -2.65 7.88 19.62
CA SER A 178 -2.94 9.31 19.64
C SER A 178 -4.18 9.58 20.47
N VAL A 179 -4.11 10.64 21.26
CA VAL A 179 -5.25 11.19 22.00
C VAL A 179 -5.73 12.41 21.23
N LEU A 180 -7.01 12.41 20.89
CA LEU A 180 -7.65 13.48 20.13
C LEU A 180 -8.87 14.01 20.87
N GLU A 181 -9.19 15.26 20.61
CA GLU A 181 -10.45 15.88 20.96
C GLU A 181 -11.24 16.15 19.68
N ILE A 182 -12.46 15.64 19.62
CA ILE A 182 -13.37 15.80 18.50
C ILE A 182 -14.52 16.66 18.99
N SER A 183 -14.73 17.84 18.40
CA SER A 183 -15.79 18.77 18.77
C SER A 183 -16.34 19.50 17.55
N ASP A 184 -17.62 19.27 17.21
CA ASP A 184 -18.40 19.96 16.16
C ASP A 184 -17.57 20.43 14.95
N GLY A 185 -17.03 19.48 14.20
CA GLY A 185 -16.22 19.73 13.00
C GLY A 185 -14.73 20.02 13.27
N VAL A 186 -14.31 20.23 14.51
CA VAL A 186 -12.90 20.36 14.89
C VAL A 186 -12.37 19.02 15.38
N ILE A 187 -11.22 18.61 14.84
CA ILE A 187 -10.48 17.43 15.27
C ILE A 187 -9.07 17.89 15.63
N GLU A 188 -8.77 17.87 16.92
CA GLU A 188 -7.50 18.30 17.47
C GLU A 188 -6.74 17.12 18.05
N VAL A 189 -5.50 16.91 17.58
CA VAL A 189 -4.59 15.95 18.20
C VAL A 189 -4.01 16.61 19.45
N ILE A 190 -4.28 16.05 20.63
CA ILE A 190 -3.73 16.54 21.89
C ILE A 190 -2.31 16.00 22.09
N SER A 191 -2.12 14.72 21.81
CA SER A 191 -0.81 14.07 21.93
C SER A 191 -0.70 12.84 21.06
N THR A 192 0.53 12.49 20.70
CA THR A 192 0.85 11.27 19.97
C THR A 192 2.12 10.63 20.51
N ALA A 193 2.16 9.30 20.51
CA ALA A 193 3.33 8.49 20.83
C ALA A 193 3.30 7.20 20.02
N GLY A 194 4.42 6.51 19.89
CA GLY A 194 4.45 5.26 19.13
C GLY A 194 5.78 4.52 19.17
N ASN A 195 5.85 3.49 18.34
CA ASN A 195 7.04 2.72 18.03
C ASN A 195 7.02 2.31 16.54
N ASN A 196 7.98 2.85 15.77
CA ASN A 196 8.10 2.61 14.32
C ASN A 196 8.60 1.20 13.95
N HIS A 197 8.90 0.35 14.94
CA HIS A 197 9.40 -1.02 14.78
C HIS A 197 8.67 -1.96 15.75
N LEU A 198 7.34 -1.92 15.71
CA LEU A 198 6.48 -2.82 16.49
C LEU A 198 5.18 -3.03 15.71
N GLY A 199 4.95 -4.23 15.21
CA GLY A 199 3.72 -4.57 14.51
C GLY A 199 3.59 -6.05 14.21
N GLY A 200 2.62 -6.39 13.36
CA GLY A 200 2.27 -7.76 13.01
C GLY A 200 3.44 -8.63 12.50
N ASP A 201 4.45 -8.03 11.86
CA ASP A 201 5.66 -8.72 11.41
C ASP A 201 6.49 -9.26 12.59
N ASP A 202 6.53 -8.56 13.72
CA ASP A 202 7.22 -9.02 14.93
C ASP A 202 6.51 -10.21 15.57
N PHE A 203 5.17 -10.20 15.58
CA PHE A 203 4.37 -11.34 16.02
C PHE A 203 4.58 -12.57 15.14
N ASP A 204 4.71 -12.37 13.82
CA ASP A 204 5.01 -13.45 12.88
C ASP A 204 6.41 -14.01 13.14
N ASN A 205 7.40 -13.14 13.36
CA ASN A 205 8.78 -13.54 13.66
C ASN A 205 8.88 -14.38 14.94
N GLU A 206 8.12 -14.10 15.98
CA GLU A 206 8.08 -14.94 17.19
C GLU A 206 7.59 -16.38 16.91
N ILE A 207 6.57 -16.51 16.05
CA ILE A 207 6.11 -17.84 15.60
C ILE A 207 7.19 -18.51 14.74
N ILE A 208 7.80 -17.80 13.78
CA ILE A 208 8.87 -18.34 12.93
C ILE A 208 10.04 -18.83 13.78
N ASN A 209 10.51 -18.03 14.74
CA ASN A 209 11.62 -18.37 15.64
C ASN A 209 11.31 -19.63 16.45
N TRP A 210 10.07 -19.75 16.95
CA TRP A 210 9.61 -20.96 17.63
C TRP A 210 9.61 -22.17 16.69
N LEU A 211 9.04 -22.05 15.48
CA LEU A 211 9.00 -23.12 14.48
C LEU A 211 10.40 -23.60 14.09
N VAL A 212 11.33 -22.67 13.81
CA VAL A 212 12.74 -22.98 13.48
C VAL A 212 13.41 -23.69 14.65
N THR A 213 13.21 -23.20 15.87
CA THR A 213 13.83 -23.78 17.07
C THR A 213 13.34 -25.21 17.33
N GLU A 214 12.03 -25.44 17.28
CA GLU A 214 11.47 -26.77 17.51
C GLU A 214 11.84 -27.74 16.37
N PHE A 215 11.80 -27.29 15.11
CA PHE A 215 12.18 -28.13 13.97
C PHE A 215 13.65 -28.53 14.03
N LYS A 216 14.53 -27.61 14.46
CA LYS A 216 15.95 -27.89 14.68
C LYS A 216 16.19 -28.85 15.84
N LYS A 217 15.40 -28.77 16.92
CA LYS A 217 15.47 -29.75 18.02
C LYS A 217 15.08 -31.15 17.56
N GLU A 218 14.03 -31.26 16.75
CA GLU A 218 13.51 -32.56 16.29
C GLU A 218 14.38 -33.20 15.20
N THR A 219 14.88 -32.41 14.25
CA THR A 219 15.54 -32.91 13.04
C THR A 219 17.04 -32.64 12.97
N GLY A 220 17.55 -31.71 13.78
CA GLY A 220 18.92 -31.20 13.70
C GLY A 220 19.15 -30.18 12.58
N LEU A 221 18.14 -29.87 11.75
CA LEU A 221 18.26 -28.98 10.60
C LEU A 221 17.78 -27.56 10.91
N ASP A 222 18.49 -26.56 10.38
CA ASP A 222 18.17 -25.15 10.58
C ASP A 222 17.55 -24.54 9.32
N LEU A 223 16.26 -24.19 9.38
CA LEU A 223 15.51 -23.62 8.26
C LEU A 223 15.77 -22.11 8.05
N SER A 224 16.43 -21.43 8.98
CA SER A 224 16.61 -19.96 8.91
C SER A 224 17.45 -19.50 7.71
N ASN A 225 18.32 -20.36 7.19
CA ASN A 225 19.22 -20.04 6.08
C ASN A 225 18.65 -20.44 4.70
N ASP A 226 17.57 -21.21 4.67
CA ASP A 226 16.90 -21.60 3.42
C ASP A 226 15.81 -20.57 3.10
N LYS A 227 16.06 -19.71 2.10
CA LYS A 227 15.14 -18.61 1.74
C LYS A 227 13.75 -19.10 1.35
N MET A 228 13.65 -20.25 0.68
CA MET A 228 12.36 -20.80 0.24
C MET A 228 11.61 -21.38 1.45
N ALA A 229 12.30 -22.13 2.30
CA ALA A 229 11.70 -22.65 3.54
C ALA A 229 11.28 -21.50 4.47
N TYR A 230 12.13 -20.48 4.63
CA TYR A 230 11.85 -19.31 5.45
C TYR A 230 10.61 -18.54 4.97
N GLN A 231 10.46 -18.33 3.66
CA GLN A 231 9.26 -17.68 3.15
C GLN A 231 8.00 -18.51 3.43
N ARG A 232 8.06 -19.83 3.28
CA ARG A 232 6.93 -20.72 3.61
C ARG A 232 6.61 -20.70 5.11
N LEU A 233 7.62 -20.60 5.98
CA LEU A 233 7.44 -20.40 7.42
C LEU A 233 6.75 -19.07 7.70
N LYS A 234 7.17 -17.98 7.04
CA LYS A 234 6.56 -16.64 7.17
C LYS A 234 5.07 -16.66 6.81
N ASP A 235 4.71 -17.24 5.67
CA ASP A 235 3.32 -17.33 5.23
C ASP A 235 2.47 -18.17 6.21
N ALA A 236 3.03 -19.29 6.70
CA ALA A 236 2.36 -20.16 7.66
C ALA A 236 2.21 -19.51 9.05
N ALA A 237 3.22 -18.76 9.50
CA ALA A 237 3.20 -18.01 10.76
C ALA A 237 2.13 -16.90 10.73
N GLU A 238 2.10 -16.09 9.66
CA GLU A 238 1.08 -15.04 9.48
C GLU A 238 -0.33 -15.64 9.49
N LYS A 239 -0.52 -16.76 8.78
CA LYS A 239 -1.79 -17.48 8.77
C LYS A 239 -2.17 -17.99 10.15
N ALA A 240 -1.25 -18.64 10.86
CA ALA A 240 -1.49 -19.17 12.21
C ALA A 240 -1.85 -18.05 13.20
N LYS A 241 -1.15 -16.91 13.17
CA LYS A 241 -1.45 -15.72 13.97
C LYS A 241 -2.89 -15.25 13.75
N LYS A 242 -3.31 -15.12 12.48
CA LYS A 242 -4.66 -14.68 12.12
C LYS A 242 -5.72 -15.69 12.57
N GLU A 243 -5.48 -16.98 12.36
CA GLU A 243 -6.40 -18.04 12.80
C GLU A 243 -6.57 -18.03 14.32
N LEU A 244 -5.48 -17.89 15.08
CA LEU A 244 -5.51 -17.85 16.56
C LEU A 244 -6.23 -16.62 17.13
N SER A 245 -6.46 -15.59 16.33
CA SER A 245 -7.31 -14.46 16.73
C SER A 245 -8.79 -14.86 16.86
N THR A 246 -9.18 -16.01 16.29
CA THR A 246 -10.56 -16.55 16.37
C THR A 246 -10.61 -17.95 16.98
N LEU A 247 -9.64 -18.80 16.67
CA LEU A 247 -9.52 -20.17 17.15
C LEU A 247 -8.65 -20.28 18.40
N MET A 248 -8.86 -21.31 19.20
CA MET A 248 -8.04 -21.59 20.40
C MET A 248 -6.74 -22.35 20.06
N GLU A 249 -6.67 -22.95 18.88
CA GLU A 249 -5.52 -23.69 18.37
C GLU A 249 -5.55 -23.75 16.84
N THR A 250 -4.38 -23.95 16.23
CA THR A 250 -4.21 -24.20 14.81
C THR A 250 -3.08 -25.21 14.57
N SER A 251 -3.12 -25.87 13.41
CA SER A 251 -2.10 -26.81 12.94
C SER A 251 -1.30 -26.19 11.79
N ILE A 252 0.02 -26.14 11.95
CA ILE A 252 0.97 -25.67 10.96
C ILE A 252 1.57 -26.91 10.29
N SER A 253 1.16 -27.14 9.04
CA SER A 253 1.57 -28.27 8.21
C SER A 253 2.31 -27.75 6.98
N LEU A 254 3.61 -28.01 6.89
CA LEU A 254 4.47 -27.66 5.78
C LEU A 254 5.18 -28.92 5.26
N PRO A 255 4.55 -29.65 4.32
CA PRO A 255 5.18 -30.83 3.75
C PRO A 255 6.34 -30.46 2.84
N PHE A 256 7.37 -31.30 2.77
CA PHE A 256 8.56 -31.08 1.94
C PHE A 256 9.18 -29.70 2.19
N ILE A 257 9.33 -29.32 3.46
CA ILE A 257 9.88 -28.01 3.84
C ILE A 257 11.39 -27.93 3.57
N THR A 258 12.09 -29.05 3.70
CA THR A 258 13.51 -29.20 3.35
C THR A 258 13.83 -30.67 3.06
N MET A 259 15.08 -30.97 2.74
CA MET A 259 15.56 -32.34 2.45
C MET A 259 16.92 -32.58 3.10
N ASP A 260 17.14 -33.79 3.61
CA ASP A 260 18.46 -34.27 4.04
C ASP A 260 18.84 -35.59 3.34
N ALA A 261 19.96 -36.20 3.75
CA ALA A 261 20.42 -37.47 3.21
C ALA A 261 19.45 -38.65 3.43
N THR A 262 18.50 -38.53 4.35
CA THR A 262 17.48 -39.54 4.65
C THR A 262 16.17 -39.32 3.88
N GLY A 263 16.03 -38.18 3.19
CA GLY A 263 14.88 -37.86 2.34
C GLY A 263 14.23 -36.52 2.70
N PRO A 264 13.03 -36.26 2.14
CA PRO A 264 12.30 -35.03 2.42
C PRO A 264 11.84 -34.96 3.89
N LYS A 265 11.85 -33.74 4.43
CA LYS A 265 11.35 -33.44 5.78
C LYS A 265 10.08 -32.62 5.71
N HIS A 266 9.22 -32.82 6.69
CA HIS A 266 7.95 -32.13 6.86
C HIS A 266 7.96 -31.42 8.21
N LEU A 267 7.34 -30.26 8.29
CA LEU A 267 7.06 -29.61 9.56
C LEU A 267 5.57 -29.79 9.87
N GLU A 268 5.27 -30.37 11.02
CA GLU A 268 3.92 -30.58 11.53
C GLU A 268 3.89 -30.17 12.99
N MET A 269 3.32 -29.00 13.27
CA MET A 269 3.28 -28.45 14.63
C MET A 269 1.90 -27.92 14.96
N LYS A 270 1.51 -28.08 16.22
CA LYS A 270 0.27 -27.52 16.77
C LYS A 270 0.60 -26.29 17.61
N LEU A 271 -0.01 -25.15 17.30
CA LEU A 271 0.13 -23.92 18.06
C LEU A 271 -1.20 -23.58 18.74
N THR A 272 -1.19 -23.45 20.06
CA THR A 272 -2.36 -23.00 20.83
C THR A 272 -2.31 -21.49 21.04
N ARG A 273 -3.48 -20.86 21.24
CA ARG A 273 -3.57 -19.42 21.57
C ARG A 273 -2.75 -19.10 22.82
N ALA A 274 -2.86 -19.93 23.86
CA ALA A 274 -2.10 -19.76 25.09
C ALA A 274 -0.58 -19.76 24.85
N LYS A 275 -0.08 -20.60 23.94
CA LYS A 275 1.35 -20.61 23.59
C LYS A 275 1.74 -19.40 22.76
N PHE A 276 0.89 -18.98 21.82
CA PHE A 276 1.11 -17.76 21.04
C PHE A 276 1.15 -16.51 21.95
N ASP A 277 0.23 -16.41 22.90
CA ASP A 277 0.19 -15.31 23.87
C ASP A 277 1.45 -15.31 24.76
N ASP A 278 1.95 -16.49 25.16
CA ASP A 278 3.21 -16.63 25.90
C ASP A 278 4.43 -16.16 25.08
N LEU A 279 4.53 -16.55 23.80
CA LEU A 279 5.61 -16.14 22.90
C LEU A 279 5.61 -14.62 22.67
N THR A 280 4.42 -14.03 22.49
CA THR A 280 4.27 -12.64 22.04
C THR A 280 3.93 -11.65 23.15
N LYS A 281 3.86 -12.12 24.41
CA LYS A 281 3.52 -11.30 25.58
C LYS A 281 4.30 -9.99 25.65
N HIS A 282 5.61 -10.07 25.42
CA HIS A 282 6.52 -8.92 25.50
C HIS A 282 6.20 -7.85 24.42
N LEU A 283 5.67 -8.24 23.26
CA LEU A 283 5.25 -7.32 22.21
C LEU A 283 3.98 -6.56 22.60
N VAL A 284 3.02 -7.24 23.24
CA VAL A 284 1.83 -6.59 23.81
C VAL A 284 2.22 -5.68 24.98
N GLU A 285 3.17 -6.10 25.83
CA GLU A 285 3.68 -5.24 26.90
C GLU A 285 4.42 -4.00 26.37
N ALA A 286 5.05 -4.08 25.20
CA ALA A 286 5.74 -2.96 24.57
C ALA A 286 4.79 -1.83 24.15
N THR A 287 3.50 -2.10 23.90
CA THR A 287 2.51 -1.05 23.55
C THR A 287 2.15 -0.17 24.75
N GLN A 288 2.33 -0.66 25.97
CA GLN A 288 1.92 0.03 27.19
C GLN A 288 2.67 1.35 27.43
N GLY A 289 3.96 1.37 27.09
CA GLY A 289 4.84 2.53 27.29
C GLY A 289 4.35 3.75 26.51
N PRO A 290 4.21 3.64 25.17
CA PRO A 290 3.66 4.73 24.37
C PRO A 290 2.23 5.12 24.77
N THR A 291 1.34 4.17 25.10
CA THR A 291 -0.04 4.49 25.53
C THR A 291 -0.07 5.33 26.82
N LYS A 292 0.73 4.95 27.83
CA LYS A 292 0.86 5.74 29.06
C LYS A 292 1.50 7.10 28.80
N THR A 293 2.41 7.19 27.84
CA THR A 293 3.08 8.44 27.46
C THR A 293 2.10 9.40 26.81
N ALA A 294 1.28 8.94 25.85
CA ALA A 294 0.26 9.77 25.22
C ALA A 294 -0.75 10.32 26.25
N LEU A 295 -1.29 9.48 27.14
CA LEU A 295 -2.18 9.95 28.22
C LEU A 295 -1.52 10.99 29.12
N LYS A 296 -0.27 10.75 29.53
CA LYS A 296 0.50 11.68 30.36
C LYS A 296 0.74 13.01 29.64
N ASP A 297 1.11 12.98 28.37
CA ASP A 297 1.37 14.17 27.57
C ASP A 297 0.08 14.97 27.31
N ALA A 298 -1.06 14.29 27.17
CA ALA A 298 -2.38 14.92 27.13
C ALA A 298 -2.87 15.42 28.50
N ASN A 299 -2.17 15.10 29.58
CA ASN A 299 -2.59 15.37 30.96
C ASN A 299 -4.00 14.80 31.26
N LEU A 300 -4.24 13.56 30.83
CA LEU A 300 -5.50 12.84 31.02
C LEU A 300 -5.28 11.49 31.71
N ASP A 301 -6.28 11.04 32.47
CA ASP A 301 -6.37 9.68 32.98
C ASP A 301 -7.19 8.79 32.02
N THR A 302 -7.14 7.47 32.21
CA THR A 302 -7.89 6.51 31.40
C THR A 302 -9.41 6.72 31.42
N LYS A 303 -9.94 7.26 32.52
CA LYS A 303 -11.37 7.59 32.71
C LYS A 303 -11.83 8.79 31.89
N ASP A 304 -10.90 9.65 31.44
CA ASP A 304 -11.20 10.88 30.71
C ASP A 304 -11.29 10.63 29.19
N ILE A 305 -10.97 9.43 28.74
CA ILE A 305 -11.13 8.98 27.35
C ILE A 305 -12.54 8.46 27.18
N ASP A 306 -13.31 9.04 26.27
CA ASP A 306 -14.69 8.65 25.97
C ASP A 306 -14.73 7.39 25.11
N GLU A 307 -13.94 7.36 24.03
CA GLU A 307 -13.97 6.31 23.02
C GLU A 307 -12.56 5.81 22.67
N ILE A 308 -12.44 4.51 22.38
CA ILE A 308 -11.18 3.88 22.01
C ILE A 308 -11.35 3.24 20.63
N LEU A 309 -10.60 3.72 19.66
CA LEU A 309 -10.62 3.23 18.28
C LEU A 309 -9.45 2.28 18.06
N LEU A 310 -9.74 1.02 17.75
CA LEU A 310 -8.71 0.07 17.35
C LEU A 310 -8.53 0.14 15.83
N VAL A 311 -7.30 0.41 15.39
CA VAL A 311 -6.91 0.55 13.99
C VAL A 311 -5.77 -0.42 13.69
N GLY A 312 -5.73 -0.94 12.47
CA GLY A 312 -4.70 -1.90 12.06
C GLY A 312 -5.03 -3.35 12.44
N GLY A 313 -4.71 -4.27 11.53
CA GLY A 313 -5.12 -5.68 11.63
C GLY A 313 -4.59 -6.43 12.86
N SER A 314 -3.45 -6.02 13.43
CA SER A 314 -2.88 -6.67 14.61
C SER A 314 -3.66 -6.38 15.89
N THR A 315 -4.53 -5.36 15.90
CA THR A 315 -5.48 -5.14 17.01
C THR A 315 -6.57 -6.20 17.11
N ARG A 316 -6.69 -7.10 16.13
CA ARG A 316 -7.58 -8.26 16.18
C ARG A 316 -7.09 -9.36 17.12
N ILE A 317 -5.85 -9.30 17.58
CA ILE A 317 -5.27 -10.24 18.54
C ILE A 317 -6.00 -10.10 19.89
N PRO A 318 -6.59 -11.18 20.46
CA PRO A 318 -7.34 -11.11 21.71
C PRO A 318 -6.55 -10.53 22.88
N ALA A 319 -5.29 -10.92 23.05
CA ALA A 319 -4.43 -10.40 24.12
C ALA A 319 -4.23 -8.86 24.04
N VAL A 320 -4.21 -8.29 22.84
CA VAL A 320 -4.16 -6.83 22.64
C VAL A 320 -5.47 -6.19 23.07
N GLN A 321 -6.61 -6.73 22.64
CA GLN A 321 -7.94 -6.20 23.01
C GLN A 321 -8.19 -6.29 24.51
N GLU A 322 -7.84 -7.42 25.13
CA GLU A 322 -7.94 -7.63 26.57
C GLU A 322 -7.05 -6.65 27.34
N TRP A 323 -5.82 -6.43 26.87
CA TRP A 323 -4.95 -5.41 27.47
C TRP A 323 -5.59 -4.01 27.39
N VAL A 324 -6.11 -3.59 26.24
CA VAL A 324 -6.78 -2.29 26.07
C VAL A 324 -7.98 -2.20 27.02
N GLU A 325 -8.87 -3.18 27.00
CA GLU A 325 -10.10 -3.19 27.80
C GLU A 325 -9.80 -3.14 29.30
N ASN A 326 -8.81 -3.90 29.76
CA ASN A 326 -8.38 -3.91 31.16
C ASN A 326 -7.72 -2.58 31.58
N PHE A 327 -6.91 -1.98 30.72
CA PHE A 327 -6.21 -0.75 31.03
C PHE A 327 -7.16 0.46 31.12
N PHE A 328 -8.14 0.55 30.22
CA PHE A 328 -9.11 1.65 30.20
C PHE A 328 -10.39 1.36 31.00
N GLY A 329 -10.65 0.11 31.37
CA GLY A 329 -11.88 -0.30 32.04
C GLY A 329 -13.13 -0.15 31.16
N LYS A 330 -12.97 -0.10 29.84
CA LYS A 330 -14.06 0.02 28.86
C LYS A 330 -13.76 -0.72 27.57
N LYS A 331 -14.82 -1.15 26.88
CA LYS A 331 -14.71 -1.85 25.60
C LYS A 331 -14.34 -0.88 24.48
N PRO A 332 -13.40 -1.26 23.60
CA PRO A 332 -13.13 -0.48 22.40
C PRO A 332 -14.32 -0.43 21.45
N ASN A 333 -14.37 0.64 20.67
CA ASN A 333 -15.39 0.90 19.66
C ASN A 333 -15.32 -0.16 18.55
N LYS A 334 -16.49 -0.62 18.08
CA LYS A 334 -16.63 -1.59 16.98
C LYS A 334 -17.31 -1.04 15.73
N GLY A 335 -17.57 0.27 15.70
CA GLY A 335 -18.24 0.95 14.60
C GLY A 335 -17.32 1.29 13.42
N ILE A 336 -16.01 1.13 13.57
CA ILE A 336 -15.01 1.37 12.51
C ILE A 336 -14.46 0.04 11.98
N ASN A 337 -14.09 0.03 10.71
CA ASN A 337 -13.35 -1.07 10.11
C ASN A 337 -11.83 -0.79 10.24
N PRO A 338 -11.07 -1.56 11.03
CA PRO A 338 -9.66 -1.29 11.30
C PRO A 338 -8.76 -1.37 10.06
N ASP A 339 -9.23 -2.01 8.98
CA ASP A 339 -8.46 -2.20 7.74
C ASP A 339 -8.75 -1.11 6.68
N GLU A 340 -9.79 -0.27 6.87
CA GLU A 340 -10.29 0.67 5.86
C GLU A 340 -10.40 2.11 6.38
N VAL A 341 -10.52 2.29 7.70
CA VAL A 341 -10.80 3.60 8.34
C VAL A 341 -9.72 4.65 8.04
N VAL A 342 -8.47 4.23 7.87
CA VAL A 342 -7.34 5.11 7.56
C VAL A 342 -7.46 5.66 6.14
N ALA A 343 -7.69 4.80 5.13
CA ALA A 343 -7.91 5.23 3.75
C ALA A 343 -9.16 6.10 3.64
N ALA A 344 -10.22 5.74 4.37
CA ALA A 344 -11.44 6.53 4.44
C ALA A 344 -11.16 7.96 4.96
N GLY A 345 -10.39 8.09 6.04
CA GLY A 345 -9.94 9.37 6.57
C GLY A 345 -9.13 10.18 5.56
N ALA A 346 -8.19 9.54 4.87
CA ALA A 346 -7.40 10.19 3.83
C ALA A 346 -8.28 10.72 2.69
N ALA A 347 -9.34 9.99 2.30
CA ALA A 347 -10.28 10.45 1.28
C ALA A 347 -11.11 11.64 1.77
N ILE A 348 -11.57 11.64 3.03
CA ILE A 348 -12.26 12.79 3.63
C ILE A 348 -11.35 14.02 3.62
N GLN A 349 -10.07 13.86 3.98
CA GLN A 349 -9.10 14.94 3.90
C GLN A 349 -8.93 15.47 2.47
N GLY A 350 -8.95 14.60 1.46
CA GLY A 350 -9.01 15.00 0.05
C GLY A 350 -10.27 15.81 -0.26
N GLY A 351 -11.42 15.39 0.25
CA GLY A 351 -12.69 16.13 0.16
C GLY A 351 -12.65 17.50 0.82
N VAL A 352 -11.98 17.65 1.97
CA VAL A 352 -11.76 18.95 2.64
C VAL A 352 -10.93 19.88 1.75
N LEU A 353 -9.86 19.36 1.13
CA LEU A 353 -8.99 20.14 0.24
C LEU A 353 -9.69 20.59 -1.05
N MET A 354 -10.63 19.79 -1.57
CA MET A 354 -11.47 20.16 -2.71
C MET A 354 -12.63 21.09 -2.33
N GLY A 355 -12.94 21.23 -1.04
CA GLY A 355 -14.12 21.95 -0.55
C GLY A 355 -15.44 21.16 -0.66
N ASP A 356 -15.37 19.87 -0.97
CA ASP A 356 -16.51 18.93 -0.99
C ASP A 356 -17.00 18.62 0.43
N VAL A 357 -16.07 18.59 1.40
CA VAL A 357 -16.35 18.46 2.84
C VAL A 357 -16.16 19.83 3.49
N LYS A 358 -17.23 20.35 4.09
CA LYS A 358 -17.25 21.67 4.74
C LYS A 358 -17.26 21.53 6.25
N ASP A 359 -16.88 22.61 6.91
CA ASP A 359 -16.96 22.77 8.36
C ASP A 359 -16.14 21.71 9.13
N VAL A 360 -15.05 21.23 8.52
CA VAL A 360 -14.07 20.35 9.18
C VAL A 360 -12.73 21.07 9.29
N LEU A 361 -12.23 21.20 10.51
CA LEU A 361 -10.92 21.75 10.83
C LEU A 361 -10.07 20.68 11.50
N LEU A 362 -8.93 20.36 10.89
CA LEU A 362 -7.96 19.42 11.43
C LEU A 362 -6.77 20.17 12.02
N LEU A 363 -6.52 19.97 13.31
CA LEU A 363 -5.37 20.50 14.04
C LEU A 363 -4.48 19.32 14.46
N ASP A 364 -3.41 19.09 13.70
CA ASP A 364 -2.44 18.03 13.99
C ASP A 364 -1.27 18.58 14.82
N VAL A 365 -0.37 17.72 15.29
CA VAL A 365 0.78 18.11 16.11
C VAL A 365 2.09 17.48 15.63
N THR A 366 3.23 18.07 16.03
CA THR A 366 4.54 17.45 15.81
C THR A 366 4.83 16.36 16.86
N PRO A 367 5.26 15.13 16.49
CA PRO A 367 5.42 14.02 17.43
C PRO A 367 6.65 14.13 18.35
N LEU A 368 7.63 14.95 17.98
CA LEU A 368 8.91 15.07 18.67
C LEU A 368 9.36 16.52 18.73
N SER A 369 10.05 16.89 19.81
CA SER A 369 10.59 18.24 19.95
C SER A 369 11.66 18.52 18.88
N LEU A 370 11.67 19.73 18.37
CA LEU A 370 12.63 20.23 17.39
C LEU A 370 13.49 21.33 18.01
N GLY A 371 14.76 21.33 17.67
CA GLY A 371 15.71 22.30 18.21
C GLY A 371 17.06 22.21 17.55
N ILE A 372 18.04 22.85 18.18
CA ILE A 372 19.41 22.92 17.67
C ILE A 372 20.44 22.47 18.71
N GLU A 373 21.60 22.04 18.22
CA GLU A 373 22.78 21.86 19.07
C GLU A 373 23.31 23.23 19.49
N THR A 374 23.53 23.38 20.79
CA THR A 374 24.14 24.55 21.39
C THR A 374 25.45 24.19 22.07
N ALA A 375 26.21 25.20 22.50
CA ALA A 375 27.52 25.01 23.11
C ALA A 375 27.51 23.96 24.23
N GLY A 376 28.51 23.06 24.22
CA GLY A 376 28.59 21.94 25.16
C GLY A 376 27.88 20.67 24.70
N GLY A 377 27.41 20.60 23.45
CA GLY A 377 26.74 19.41 22.90
C GLY A 377 25.34 19.20 23.47
N VAL A 378 24.67 20.30 23.84
CA VAL A 378 23.35 20.29 24.47
C VAL A 378 22.29 20.54 23.41
N PHE A 379 21.24 19.71 23.42
CA PHE A 379 20.05 19.93 22.60
C PHE A 379 19.16 20.99 23.25
N THR A 380 19.01 22.13 22.58
CA THR A 380 18.11 23.21 23.02
C THR A 380 16.85 23.18 22.17
N LYS A 381 15.73 22.81 22.81
CA LYS A 381 14.41 22.76 22.19
C LYS A 381 13.95 24.15 21.79
N MET A 382 13.41 24.26 20.59
CA MET A 382 12.72 25.45 20.10
C MET A 382 11.23 25.20 20.00
N ILE A 383 10.81 24.05 19.45
CA ILE A 383 9.41 23.64 19.38
C ILE A 383 9.30 22.34 20.18
N ASP A 384 8.38 22.31 21.15
CA ASP A 384 8.16 21.11 21.97
C ASP A 384 7.31 20.10 21.19
N LYS A 385 7.47 18.81 21.50
CA LYS A 385 6.55 17.77 21.01
C LYS A 385 5.10 18.13 21.36
N ASN A 386 4.17 17.63 20.56
CA ASN A 386 2.74 17.90 20.62
C ASN A 386 2.35 19.37 20.38
N THR A 387 3.26 20.22 19.87
CA THR A 387 2.88 21.55 19.39
C THR A 387 2.04 21.43 18.13
N THR A 388 0.88 22.09 18.10
CA THR A 388 -0.02 22.15 16.95
C THR A 388 0.68 22.68 15.69
N ILE A 389 0.44 22.05 14.55
CA ILE A 389 1.00 22.43 13.24
C ILE A 389 -0.11 22.88 12.28
N PRO A 390 0.18 23.83 11.36
CA PRO A 390 1.47 24.48 11.12
C PRO A 390 1.87 25.48 12.21
N VAL A 391 3.17 25.64 12.44
CA VAL A 391 3.71 26.57 13.46
C VAL A 391 5.03 27.17 13.05
N LYS A 392 5.25 28.44 13.41
CA LYS A 392 6.52 29.15 13.19
C LYS A 392 7.05 29.73 14.49
N LYS A 393 8.31 29.46 14.81
CA LYS A 393 8.98 29.96 16.02
C LYS A 393 10.40 30.41 15.72
N SER A 394 10.74 31.60 16.22
CA SER A 394 12.04 32.23 16.03
C SER A 394 12.72 32.45 17.38
N GLN A 395 14.03 32.26 17.43
CA GLN A 395 14.83 32.52 18.63
C GLN A 395 16.19 33.06 18.22
N VAL A 396 16.67 34.06 18.98
CA VAL A 396 17.97 34.69 18.73
C VAL A 396 19.05 33.99 19.54
N TYR A 397 20.09 33.59 18.83
CA TYR A 397 21.34 33.03 19.33
C TYR A 397 22.50 33.97 18.99
N SER A 398 23.72 33.61 19.41
CA SER A 398 24.92 34.38 19.10
C SER A 398 26.13 33.46 18.93
N THR A 399 27.23 34.02 18.40
CA THR A 399 28.52 33.35 18.29
C THR A 399 29.07 32.90 19.66
N TYR A 400 29.79 31.77 19.64
CA TYR A 400 30.40 31.15 20.82
C TYR A 400 31.85 31.58 21.03
N SER A 401 32.54 31.99 19.96
CA SER A 401 33.94 32.40 19.98
C SER A 401 34.14 33.83 19.44
N ASP A 402 35.17 34.52 19.93
CA ASP A 402 35.55 35.83 19.42
C ASP A 402 35.96 35.75 17.95
N ASN A 403 35.56 36.75 17.17
CA ASN A 403 35.83 36.85 15.73
C ASN A 403 35.33 35.65 14.90
N GLN A 404 34.32 34.93 15.39
CA GLN A 404 33.67 33.85 14.66
C GLN A 404 32.89 34.41 13.46
N THR A 405 33.34 34.08 12.25
CA THR A 405 32.76 34.60 10.99
C THR A 405 31.74 33.66 10.35
N ALA A 406 31.51 32.49 10.93
CA ALA A 406 30.49 31.54 10.51
C ALA A 406 29.92 30.77 11.71
N VAL A 407 28.64 30.45 11.69
CA VAL A 407 27.98 29.57 12.68
C VAL A 407 27.42 28.34 11.99
N THR A 408 27.69 27.16 12.55
CA THR A 408 27.08 25.90 12.13
C THR A 408 25.85 25.65 12.97
N ILE A 409 24.71 25.48 12.31
CA ILE A 409 23.44 25.12 12.93
C ILE A 409 23.21 23.64 12.69
N ASN A 410 23.28 22.84 13.74
CA ASN A 410 22.92 21.42 13.72
C ASN A 410 21.48 21.27 14.22
N VAL A 411 20.58 20.89 13.32
CA VAL A 411 19.14 20.72 13.58
C VAL A 411 18.88 19.30 14.04
N LEU A 412 18.13 19.17 15.13
CA LEU A 412 17.90 17.91 15.82
C LEU A 412 16.41 17.73 16.14
N GLN A 413 15.98 16.47 16.20
CA GLN A 413 14.66 16.03 16.63
C GLN A 413 14.79 14.99 17.74
N GLY A 414 14.08 15.17 18.85
CA GLY A 414 14.06 14.21 19.95
C GLY A 414 13.83 14.83 21.33
N GLU A 415 13.94 14.01 22.37
CA GLU A 415 13.60 14.38 23.76
C GLU A 415 14.80 14.34 24.72
N ARG A 416 15.98 13.95 24.24
CA ARG A 416 17.17 13.76 25.07
C ARG A 416 17.91 15.07 25.25
N SER A 417 18.50 15.32 26.42
CA SER A 417 19.22 16.58 26.68
C SER A 417 20.55 16.70 25.93
N ARG A 418 21.22 15.57 25.66
CA ARG A 418 22.48 15.53 24.89
C ARG A 418 22.16 15.50 23.40
N ALA A 419 22.76 16.39 22.61
CA ALA A 419 22.55 16.48 21.17
C ALA A 419 22.82 15.14 20.45
N ALA A 420 23.91 14.46 20.81
CA ALA A 420 24.31 13.18 20.22
C ALA A 420 23.33 12.01 20.48
N ASP A 421 22.41 12.14 21.45
CA ASP A 421 21.42 11.11 21.76
C ASP A 421 20.08 11.35 21.01
N ASN A 422 19.99 12.41 20.19
CA ASN A 422 18.82 12.76 19.39
C ASN A 422 19.08 12.49 17.90
N HIS A 423 18.01 12.49 17.12
CA HIS A 423 18.10 12.34 15.68
C HIS A 423 18.55 13.65 15.02
N SER A 424 19.67 13.63 14.32
CA SER A 424 20.12 14.78 13.52
C SER A 424 19.32 14.82 12.22
N LEU A 425 18.70 15.97 11.95
CA LEU A 425 17.96 16.21 10.72
C LEU A 425 18.82 16.87 9.64
N GLY A 426 19.92 17.53 10.04
CA GLY A 426 20.87 18.13 9.12
C GLY A 426 21.68 19.26 9.75
N THR A 427 22.76 19.63 9.08
CA THR A 427 23.66 20.72 9.49
C THR A 427 23.82 21.73 8.37
N PHE A 428 23.82 23.01 8.69
CA PHE A 428 24.13 24.05 7.70
C PHE A 428 24.87 25.24 8.31
N ASN A 429 25.63 25.95 7.47
CA ASN A 429 26.47 27.05 7.90
C ASN A 429 25.85 28.39 7.49
N LEU A 430 25.75 29.33 8.43
CA LEU A 430 25.56 30.74 8.13
C LEU A 430 26.93 31.42 8.12
N GLU A 431 27.39 31.79 6.94
CA GLU A 431 28.72 32.36 6.71
C GLU A 431 28.70 33.88 6.54
N GLY A 432 29.88 34.49 6.71
CA GLY A 432 30.10 35.89 6.43
C GLY A 432 29.57 36.83 7.52
N ILE A 433 29.55 36.35 8.76
CA ILE A 433 29.30 37.14 9.97
C ILE A 433 30.51 38.06 10.19
N PRO A 434 30.32 39.37 10.46
CA PRO A 434 31.42 40.27 10.76
C PRO A 434 32.18 39.85 12.02
N ALA A 435 33.50 40.01 12.01
CA ALA A 435 34.32 39.73 13.18
C ALA A 435 33.93 40.66 14.34
N ALA A 436 33.43 40.08 15.42
CA ALA A 436 33.00 40.76 16.63
C ALA A 436 33.32 39.90 17.87
N PRO A 437 33.36 40.47 19.08
CA PRO A 437 33.43 39.69 20.31
C PRO A 437 32.30 38.66 20.38
N ARG A 438 32.54 37.52 21.04
CA ARG A 438 31.50 36.51 21.29
C ARG A 438 30.29 37.14 21.97
N GLY A 439 29.09 36.69 21.63
CA GLY A 439 27.86 37.25 22.20
C GLY A 439 27.31 38.49 21.48
N VAL A 440 28.06 39.11 20.56
CA VAL A 440 27.62 40.33 19.84
C VAL A 440 26.75 40.03 18.62
N PRO A 441 27.14 39.16 17.66
CA PRO A 441 26.32 38.86 16.50
C PRO A 441 24.97 38.26 16.90
N GLN A 442 23.87 38.80 16.36
CA GLN A 442 22.52 38.34 16.68
C GLN A 442 22.03 37.43 15.56
N ILE A 443 22.06 36.12 15.79
CA ILE A 443 21.66 35.10 14.82
C ILE A 443 20.25 34.63 15.15
N GLU A 444 19.26 35.10 14.40
CA GLU A 444 17.89 34.61 14.49
C GLU A 444 17.77 33.27 13.75
N VAL A 445 17.49 32.21 14.50
CA VAL A 445 17.12 30.91 13.93
C VAL A 445 15.60 30.80 13.96
N THR A 446 15.01 30.41 12.84
CA THR A 446 13.56 30.25 12.68
C THR A 446 13.24 28.83 12.24
N PHE A 447 12.34 28.18 12.98
CA PHE A 447 11.71 26.93 12.61
C PHE A 447 10.31 27.22 12.10
N ASP A 448 9.95 26.63 10.97
CA ASP A 448 8.65 26.73 10.32
C ASP A 448 8.23 25.30 9.93
N ILE A 449 7.23 24.77 10.63
CA ILE A 449 6.67 23.44 10.37
C ILE A 449 5.41 23.63 9.55
N ASP A 450 5.42 23.09 8.34
CA ASP A 450 4.26 23.16 7.47
C ASP A 450 3.15 22.23 7.95
N ALA A 451 2.00 22.30 7.29
CA ALA A 451 0.89 21.48 7.69
C ALA A 451 1.18 19.97 7.50
N ASN A 452 2.09 19.55 6.61
CA ASN A 452 2.45 18.14 6.41
C ASN A 452 3.42 17.60 7.48
N GLY A 453 3.81 18.46 8.42
CA GLY A 453 4.82 18.17 9.43
C GLY A 453 6.25 18.27 8.91
N ILE A 454 6.46 18.90 7.74
CA ILE A 454 7.79 19.08 7.14
C ILE A 454 8.47 20.32 7.71
N VAL A 455 9.74 20.20 8.10
CA VAL A 455 10.48 21.25 8.81
C VAL A 455 11.30 22.13 7.86
N HIS A 456 11.06 23.44 7.91
CA HIS A 456 11.90 24.45 7.28
C HIS A 456 12.69 25.21 8.35
N VAL A 457 14.01 25.29 8.21
CA VAL A 457 14.87 26.03 9.15
C VAL A 457 15.62 27.12 8.40
N SER A 458 15.57 28.34 8.90
CA SER A 458 16.39 29.44 8.42
C SER A 458 17.20 30.05 9.55
N ALA A 459 18.38 30.56 9.22
CA ALA A 459 19.18 31.36 10.12
C ALA A 459 19.53 32.68 9.44
N LYS A 460 19.37 33.79 10.18
CA LYS A 460 19.61 35.14 9.70
C LYS A 460 20.43 35.92 10.71
N ASP A 461 21.52 36.52 10.26
CA ASP A 461 22.23 37.53 11.03
C ASP A 461 21.46 38.85 10.94
N LEU A 462 20.93 39.32 12.06
CA LEU A 462 20.14 40.56 12.12
C LEU A 462 20.99 41.80 11.86
N GLY A 463 22.31 41.74 12.07
CA GLY A 463 23.21 42.86 11.83
C GLY A 463 23.50 43.10 10.35
N THR A 464 23.77 42.03 9.60
CA THR A 464 24.09 42.12 8.16
C THR A 464 22.92 41.84 7.23
N GLY A 465 21.85 41.24 7.75
CA GLY A 465 20.73 40.74 6.96
C GLY A 465 21.04 39.49 6.14
N LYS A 466 22.27 38.94 6.24
CA LYS A 466 22.62 37.68 5.58
C LYS A 466 21.79 36.55 6.17
N GLU A 467 21.24 35.74 5.29
CA GLU A 467 20.46 34.57 5.66
C GLU A 467 20.97 33.34 4.93
N ASN A 468 20.84 32.20 5.60
CA ASN A 468 20.89 30.91 4.95
C ASN A 468 19.63 30.14 5.35
N LYS A 469 18.92 29.61 4.36
CA LYS A 469 17.72 28.80 4.56
C LYS A 469 18.04 27.38 4.11
N VAL A 470 17.71 26.43 4.96
CA VAL A 470 17.70 25.03 4.59
C VAL A 470 16.29 24.53 4.82
N THR A 471 15.66 24.08 3.74
CA THR A 471 14.55 23.15 3.92
C THR A 471 15.18 21.88 4.46
N ILE A 472 14.94 21.61 5.74
CA ILE A 472 15.28 20.33 6.35
C ILE A 472 14.18 19.37 5.90
N SER A 473 14.04 19.19 4.58
CA SER A 473 13.47 17.98 4.01
C SER A 473 14.55 16.97 4.28
N GLY A 474 14.47 16.29 5.43
CA GLY A 474 15.51 15.45 6.00
C GLY A 474 16.12 14.68 4.86
N SER A 475 17.38 15.04 4.53
CA SER A 475 18.05 14.78 3.25
C SER A 475 17.34 13.66 2.52
N SER A 476 16.41 13.98 1.59
CA SER A 476 15.87 12.92 0.76
C SER A 476 17.11 12.24 0.22
N ASN A 477 17.21 10.92 0.43
CA ASN A 477 18.32 10.16 -0.13
C ASN A 477 18.31 10.22 -1.67
N LEU A 478 17.32 10.90 -2.25
CA LEU A 478 17.13 11.21 -3.65
C LEU A 478 17.24 12.72 -3.88
N SER A 479 18.13 13.12 -4.79
CA SER A 479 18.13 14.47 -5.33
C SER A 479 16.89 14.71 -6.21
N LYS A 480 16.58 15.98 -6.52
CA LYS A 480 15.49 16.30 -7.46
C LYS A 480 15.69 15.65 -8.82
N GLU A 481 16.94 15.61 -9.28
CA GLU A 481 17.33 14.94 -10.53
C GLU A 481 17.13 13.42 -10.44
N GLU A 482 17.37 12.81 -9.27
CA GLU A 482 17.09 11.39 -9.06
C GLU A 482 15.59 11.10 -9.03
N ILE A 483 14.79 11.94 -8.37
CA ILE A 483 13.32 11.83 -8.40
C ILE A 483 12.83 11.95 -9.84
N GLU A 484 13.28 12.96 -10.59
CA GLU A 484 12.86 13.13 -12.00
C GLU A 484 13.29 11.95 -12.87
N ARG A 485 14.51 11.41 -12.67
CA ARG A 485 14.96 10.19 -13.34
C ARG A 485 14.05 9.01 -13.00
N MET A 486 13.76 8.80 -11.72
CA MET A 486 12.91 7.71 -11.24
C MET A 486 11.47 7.83 -11.73
N THR A 487 10.90 9.04 -11.78
CA THR A 487 9.59 9.30 -12.38
C THR A 487 9.59 8.91 -13.86
N LYS A 488 10.60 9.32 -14.63
CA LYS A 488 10.73 8.94 -16.05
C LYS A 488 10.91 7.43 -16.23
N GLU A 489 11.71 6.77 -15.38
CA GLU A 489 11.85 5.31 -15.39
C GLU A 489 10.52 4.63 -15.07
N ALA A 490 9.76 5.14 -14.10
CA ALA A 490 8.46 4.62 -13.71
C ALA A 490 7.41 4.78 -14.82
N GLU A 491 7.45 5.89 -15.57
CA GLU A 491 6.64 6.12 -16.77
C GLU A 491 7.01 5.18 -17.91
N ALA A 492 8.31 4.97 -18.16
CA ALA A 492 8.79 4.05 -19.19
C ALA A 492 8.38 2.60 -18.89
N HIS A 493 8.49 2.17 -17.63
CA HIS A 493 8.04 0.85 -17.20
C HIS A 493 6.52 0.69 -17.34
N ALA A 494 5.72 1.74 -17.08
CA ALA A 494 4.28 1.68 -17.32
C ALA A 494 3.94 1.47 -18.81
N GLU A 495 4.73 2.03 -19.73
CA GLU A 495 4.59 1.78 -21.17
C GLU A 495 5.01 0.34 -21.56
N GLU A 496 6.07 -0.18 -20.95
CA GLU A 496 6.51 -1.58 -21.12
C GLU A 496 5.46 -2.56 -20.60
N ASP A 497 4.93 -2.33 -19.39
CA ASP A 497 3.85 -3.11 -18.78
C ASP A 497 2.60 -3.11 -19.67
N LYS A 498 2.27 -1.97 -20.29
CA LYS A 498 1.15 -1.88 -21.25
C LYS A 498 1.39 -2.74 -22.48
N LYS A 499 2.59 -2.67 -23.09
CA LYS A 499 2.94 -3.51 -24.26
C LYS A 499 2.88 -4.99 -23.92
N PHE A 500 3.32 -5.37 -22.72
CA PHE A 500 3.24 -6.74 -22.25
C PHE A 500 1.78 -7.18 -22.01
N GLN A 501 0.95 -6.33 -21.41
CA GLN A 501 -0.48 -6.60 -21.24
C GLN A 501 -1.15 -6.85 -22.60
N GLU A 502 -0.87 -6.00 -23.59
CA GLU A 502 -1.37 -6.17 -24.96
C GLU A 502 -0.88 -7.47 -25.63
N LEU A 503 0.36 -7.88 -25.35
CA LEU A 503 0.91 -9.15 -25.79
C LEU A 503 0.15 -10.32 -25.15
N VAL A 504 -0.02 -10.33 -23.84
CA VAL A 504 -0.76 -11.38 -23.11
C VAL A 504 -2.21 -11.47 -23.59
N GLU A 505 -2.87 -10.34 -23.81
CA GLU A 505 -4.21 -10.28 -24.40
C GLU A 505 -4.24 -10.87 -25.82
N ALA A 506 -3.21 -10.62 -26.64
CA ALA A 506 -3.08 -11.26 -27.95
C ALA A 506 -2.90 -12.79 -27.83
N ARG A 507 -2.11 -13.28 -26.87
CA ARG A 507 -1.97 -14.73 -26.59
C ARG A 507 -3.30 -15.36 -26.20
N ASN A 508 -4.04 -14.72 -25.29
CA ASN A 508 -5.35 -15.20 -24.86
C ASN A 508 -6.38 -15.23 -26.01
N ARG A 509 -6.41 -14.17 -26.84
CA ARG A 509 -7.26 -14.13 -28.05
C ARG A 509 -6.88 -15.25 -29.03
N ALA A 510 -5.59 -15.53 -29.19
CA ALA A 510 -5.11 -16.62 -30.04
C ALA A 510 -5.59 -17.98 -29.53
N ASP A 511 -5.46 -18.26 -28.22
CA ASP A 511 -5.91 -19.52 -27.61
C ASP A 511 -7.44 -19.70 -27.73
N GLN A 512 -8.21 -18.63 -27.54
CA GLN A 512 -9.66 -18.64 -27.72
C GLN A 512 -10.03 -18.92 -29.18
N LEU A 513 -9.37 -18.26 -30.13
CA LEU A 513 -9.62 -18.44 -31.56
C LEU A 513 -9.28 -19.86 -32.04
N ILE A 514 -8.14 -20.42 -31.59
CA ILE A 514 -7.76 -21.81 -31.86
C ILE A 514 -8.85 -22.75 -31.34
N SER A 515 -9.22 -22.60 -30.07
CA SER A 515 -10.20 -23.49 -29.42
C SER A 515 -11.57 -23.44 -30.08
N ALA A 516 -12.05 -22.24 -30.42
CA ALA A 516 -13.33 -22.04 -31.10
C ALA A 516 -13.32 -22.64 -32.52
N THR A 517 -12.23 -22.45 -33.26
CA THR A 517 -12.11 -22.97 -34.63
C THR A 517 -11.98 -24.49 -34.64
N GLU A 518 -11.17 -25.06 -33.75
CA GLU A 518 -11.05 -26.52 -33.59
C GLU A 518 -12.38 -27.17 -33.20
N LYS A 519 -13.15 -26.53 -32.31
CA LYS A 519 -14.49 -27.00 -31.93
C LYS A 519 -15.43 -27.00 -33.12
N THR A 520 -15.47 -25.90 -33.89
CA THR A 520 -16.35 -25.76 -35.06
C THR A 520 -16.05 -26.82 -36.12
N LEU A 521 -14.78 -27.12 -36.37
CA LEU A 521 -14.34 -28.20 -37.28
C LEU A 521 -14.76 -29.60 -36.79
N LYS A 522 -14.68 -29.85 -35.48
CA LYS A 522 -15.11 -31.13 -34.89
C LYS A 522 -16.63 -31.32 -34.93
N GLU A 523 -17.40 -30.24 -34.78
CA GLU A 523 -18.87 -30.29 -34.79
C GLU A 523 -19.47 -30.37 -36.20
N ASN A 524 -18.71 -29.98 -37.24
CA ASN A 524 -19.17 -29.93 -38.62
C ASN A 524 -18.24 -30.70 -39.60
N PRO A 525 -17.90 -31.97 -39.33
CA PRO A 525 -16.87 -32.69 -40.08
C PRO A 525 -17.21 -32.92 -41.56
N ASP A 526 -18.50 -33.03 -41.88
CA ASP A 526 -19.00 -33.34 -43.24
C ASP A 526 -19.42 -32.10 -44.03
N LYS A 527 -19.31 -30.90 -43.44
CA LYS A 527 -19.75 -29.63 -44.05
C LYS A 527 -18.61 -28.73 -44.50
N VAL A 528 -17.37 -29.17 -44.33
CA VAL A 528 -16.16 -28.47 -44.76
C VAL A 528 -15.54 -29.18 -45.95
N SER A 529 -15.12 -28.43 -46.97
CA SER A 529 -14.38 -29.01 -48.10
C SER A 529 -13.02 -29.55 -47.61
N GLU A 530 -12.50 -30.61 -48.22
CA GLU A 530 -11.19 -31.18 -47.81
C GLU A 530 -10.05 -30.16 -47.99
N GLY A 531 -10.17 -29.27 -48.97
CA GLY A 531 -9.22 -28.18 -49.21
C GLY A 531 -9.25 -27.12 -48.11
N ASP A 532 -10.45 -26.68 -47.71
CA ASP A 532 -10.61 -25.67 -46.67
C ASP A 532 -10.28 -26.21 -45.28
N LYS A 533 -10.58 -27.50 -45.03
CA LYS A 533 -10.16 -28.18 -43.81
C LYS A 533 -8.64 -28.16 -43.64
N LYS A 534 -7.89 -28.52 -44.69
CA LYS A 534 -6.41 -28.46 -44.67
C LYS A 534 -5.89 -27.04 -44.47
N ASN A 535 -6.53 -26.04 -45.08
CA ASN A 535 -6.14 -24.64 -44.92
C ASN A 535 -6.35 -24.14 -43.48
N ILE A 536 -7.47 -24.50 -42.85
CA ILE A 536 -7.76 -24.12 -41.46
C ILE A 536 -6.83 -24.84 -40.48
N GLU A 537 -6.61 -26.15 -40.66
CA GLU A 537 -5.67 -26.93 -39.84
C GLU A 537 -4.25 -26.36 -39.92
N ALA A 538 -3.80 -25.97 -41.13
CA ALA A 538 -2.50 -25.32 -41.31
C ALA A 538 -2.41 -23.95 -40.60
N ALA A 539 -3.46 -23.13 -40.66
CA ALA A 539 -3.51 -21.84 -39.98
C ALA A 539 -3.57 -21.97 -38.44
N ILE A 540 -4.25 -23.00 -37.93
CA ILE A 540 -4.25 -23.35 -36.50
C ILE A 540 -2.83 -23.71 -36.04
N GLU A 541 -2.14 -24.57 -36.79
CA GLU A 541 -0.77 -24.98 -36.46
C GLU A 541 0.23 -23.82 -36.58
N GLU A 542 0.03 -22.90 -37.52
CA GLU A 542 0.81 -21.66 -37.61
C GLU A 542 0.61 -20.80 -36.36
N LEU A 543 -0.64 -20.56 -35.95
CA LEU A 543 -0.95 -19.77 -34.76
C LEU A 543 -0.43 -20.43 -33.48
N LYS A 544 -0.54 -21.77 -33.34
CA LYS A 544 0.03 -22.53 -32.21
C LYS A 544 1.53 -22.37 -32.06
N LYS A 545 2.27 -22.23 -33.17
CA LYS A 545 3.73 -22.05 -33.14
C LYS A 545 4.16 -20.67 -32.66
N VAL A 546 3.35 -19.64 -32.91
CA VAL A 546 3.70 -18.25 -32.60
C VAL A 546 3.05 -17.72 -31.32
N LYS A 547 1.92 -18.32 -30.87
CA LYS A 547 1.12 -17.81 -29.75
C LYS A 547 1.88 -17.71 -28.42
N ASP A 548 2.88 -18.55 -28.19
CA ASP A 548 3.65 -18.56 -26.94
C ASP A 548 4.93 -17.69 -27.05
N GLY A 549 5.17 -17.05 -28.20
CA GLY A 549 6.32 -16.16 -28.43
C GLY A 549 6.07 -14.72 -28.01
N ASP A 550 7.11 -13.88 -28.07
CA ASP A 550 7.08 -12.48 -27.59
C ASP A 550 6.77 -11.43 -28.69
N ASP A 551 6.50 -11.87 -29.92
CA ASP A 551 6.17 -10.99 -31.06
C ASP A 551 4.65 -10.88 -31.26
N LYS A 552 4.06 -9.82 -30.70
CA LYS A 552 2.65 -9.50 -30.86
C LYS A 552 2.24 -9.37 -32.34
N SER A 553 3.09 -8.81 -33.19
CA SER A 553 2.78 -8.62 -34.62
C SER A 553 2.69 -9.96 -35.35
N ALA A 554 3.54 -10.92 -35.00
CA ALA A 554 3.47 -12.28 -35.54
C ALA A 554 2.19 -13.00 -35.09
N ILE A 555 1.82 -12.85 -33.81
CA ILE A 555 0.57 -13.42 -33.26
C ILE A 555 -0.65 -12.81 -33.96
N ASP A 556 -0.74 -11.48 -34.05
CA ASP A 556 -1.83 -10.78 -34.71
C ASP A 556 -1.95 -11.20 -36.19
N SER A 557 -0.83 -11.30 -36.92
CA SER A 557 -0.81 -11.75 -38.32
C SER A 557 -1.31 -13.19 -38.48
N ALA A 558 -0.92 -14.10 -37.59
CA ALA A 558 -1.37 -15.50 -37.62
C ALA A 558 -2.85 -15.63 -37.20
N MET A 559 -3.33 -14.79 -36.26
CA MET A 559 -4.75 -14.70 -35.91
C MET A 559 -5.59 -14.21 -37.09
N GLU A 560 -5.12 -13.22 -37.84
CA GLU A 560 -5.81 -12.74 -39.05
C GLU A 560 -5.92 -13.84 -40.11
N LYS A 561 -4.84 -14.59 -40.36
CA LYS A 561 -4.85 -15.73 -41.30
C LYS A 561 -5.88 -16.79 -40.88
N LEU A 562 -5.88 -17.17 -39.61
CA LEU A 562 -6.86 -18.14 -39.08
C LEU A 562 -8.28 -17.61 -39.20
N THR A 563 -8.50 -16.34 -38.88
CA THR A 563 -9.81 -15.67 -39.01
C THR A 563 -10.30 -15.67 -40.46
N GLN A 564 -9.43 -15.35 -41.43
CA GLN A 564 -9.79 -15.37 -42.85
C GLN A 564 -10.14 -16.78 -43.33
N ALA A 565 -9.40 -17.80 -42.90
CA ALA A 565 -9.69 -19.19 -43.23
C ALA A 565 -11.02 -19.65 -42.59
N ALA A 566 -11.24 -19.32 -41.33
CA ALA A 566 -12.47 -19.63 -40.60
C ALA A 566 -13.71 -18.93 -41.18
N ASN A 567 -13.58 -17.67 -41.61
CA ASN A 567 -14.67 -16.90 -42.21
C ASN A 567 -15.13 -17.50 -43.56
N LYS A 568 -14.19 -17.94 -44.41
CA LYS A 568 -14.53 -18.63 -45.66
C LYS A 568 -15.38 -19.88 -45.40
N PHE A 569 -15.00 -20.66 -44.39
CA PHE A 569 -15.76 -21.83 -43.98
C PHE A 569 -17.14 -21.46 -43.38
N ALA A 570 -17.21 -20.41 -42.57
CA ALA A 570 -18.49 -19.91 -42.06
C ALA A 570 -19.43 -19.46 -43.19
N GLU A 571 -18.92 -18.75 -44.20
CA GLU A 571 -19.70 -18.36 -45.39
C GLU A 571 -20.25 -19.57 -46.16
N GLU A 572 -19.46 -20.63 -46.32
CA GLU A 572 -19.92 -21.87 -46.96
C GLU A 572 -20.97 -22.61 -46.11
N LEU A 573 -20.79 -22.65 -44.79
CA LEU A 573 -21.78 -23.20 -43.85
C LEU A 573 -23.12 -22.44 -43.94
N TYR A 574 -23.09 -21.10 -43.96
CA TYR A 574 -24.29 -20.28 -44.09
C TYR A 574 -24.95 -20.40 -45.47
N LYS A 575 -24.17 -20.45 -46.55
CA LYS A 575 -24.69 -20.70 -47.92
C LYS A 575 -25.35 -22.08 -48.01
N ASN A 576 -24.75 -23.10 -47.43
CA ASN A 576 -25.30 -24.46 -47.41
C ASN A 576 -26.57 -24.54 -46.54
N ALA A 577 -26.61 -23.83 -45.41
CA ALA A 577 -27.80 -23.75 -44.57
C ALA A 577 -28.95 -23.00 -45.26
N GLN A 578 -28.68 -21.86 -45.93
CA GLN A 578 -29.68 -21.11 -46.71
C GLN A 578 -30.18 -21.89 -47.93
N ALA A 579 -29.30 -22.63 -48.62
CA ALA A 579 -29.68 -23.50 -49.72
C ALA A 579 -30.56 -24.67 -49.25
N GLN A 580 -30.29 -25.25 -48.08
CA GLN A 580 -31.16 -26.26 -47.46
C GLN A 580 -32.51 -25.69 -47.01
N GLN A 581 -32.56 -24.43 -46.56
CA GLN A 581 -33.81 -23.76 -46.19
C GLN A 581 -34.66 -23.38 -47.41
N GLN A 582 -34.04 -22.94 -48.51
CA GLN A 582 -34.73 -22.70 -49.80
C GLN A 582 -35.18 -24.01 -50.48
N ALA A 583 -34.39 -25.08 -50.41
CA ALA A 583 -34.80 -26.40 -50.89
C ALA A 583 -35.97 -26.98 -50.05
N GLY A 584 -36.01 -26.69 -48.74
CA GLY A 584 -37.14 -27.01 -47.88
C GLY A 584 -38.41 -26.21 -48.22
N ALA A 585 -38.28 -24.95 -48.63
CA ALA A 585 -39.41 -24.12 -49.08
C ALA A 585 -39.95 -24.53 -50.46
N GLN A 586 -39.11 -25.03 -51.38
CA GLN A 586 -39.53 -25.55 -52.69
C GLN A 586 -40.13 -26.97 -52.64
N ALA A 587 -39.79 -27.77 -51.62
CA ALA A 587 -40.44 -29.07 -51.37
C ALA A 587 -41.88 -28.94 -50.82
N ASN A 588 -42.21 -27.83 -50.16
CA ASN A 588 -43.57 -27.53 -49.69
C ASN A 588 -44.48 -26.86 -50.74
N ALA A 589 -43.94 -26.40 -51.88
CA ALA A 589 -44.75 -25.83 -52.98
C ALA A 589 -45.13 -26.86 -54.06
N SER A 590 -44.65 -28.11 -53.95
CA SER A 590 -44.94 -29.21 -54.89
C SER A 590 -45.86 -30.30 -54.31
N SER A 591 -46.44 -30.06 -53.14
CA SER A 591 -47.29 -31.01 -52.39
C SER A 591 -48.70 -30.48 -52.10
N ASP A 592 -49.11 -29.37 -52.71
CA ASP A 592 -50.36 -28.65 -52.40
C ASP A 592 -51.40 -28.68 -53.55
N GLU A 593 -51.42 -29.75 -54.36
CA GLU A 593 -52.49 -29.98 -55.35
C GLU A 593 -53.31 -31.24 -55.08
N ASN A 594 -53.11 -31.92 -53.94
CA ASN A 594 -53.86 -33.15 -53.67
C ASN A 594 -54.07 -33.44 -52.19
N LYS A 595 -54.91 -32.65 -51.51
CA LYS A 595 -55.81 -33.11 -50.43
C LYS A 595 -56.70 -31.96 -49.91
N SER A 596 -57.74 -31.66 -50.67
CA SER A 596 -58.97 -31.11 -50.12
C SER A 596 -59.77 -32.26 -49.47
N LYS A 597 -59.81 -32.31 -48.13
CA LYS A 597 -61.00 -32.70 -47.33
C LYS A 597 -60.67 -32.90 -45.85
N LYS A 598 -61.52 -32.23 -45.04
CA LYS A 598 -61.84 -32.42 -43.62
C LYS A 598 -60.82 -31.84 -42.63
N ASP A 599 -61.17 -30.74 -41.97
CA ASP A 599 -62.05 -30.62 -40.78
C ASP A 599 -61.42 -31.37 -39.60
N ASP A 600 -61.27 -30.83 -38.40
CA ASP A 600 -61.63 -29.55 -37.81
C ASP A 600 -60.90 -29.52 -36.44
N ASP A 601 -60.91 -28.36 -35.80
CA ASP A 601 -61.02 -28.16 -34.36
C ASP A 601 -59.77 -28.07 -33.43
N VAL A 602 -59.63 -26.84 -32.90
CA VAL A 602 -59.27 -26.36 -31.53
C VAL A 602 -57.91 -26.77 -30.90
N ALA A 603 -57.19 -25.97 -30.11
CA ALA A 603 -57.51 -24.73 -29.40
C ALA A 603 -56.23 -23.97 -29.03
N GLU A 604 -56.38 -22.66 -28.86
CA GLU A 604 -55.49 -21.75 -28.16
C GLU A 604 -55.36 -22.10 -26.65
N ALA A 605 -54.15 -21.92 -26.10
CA ALA A 605 -53.88 -21.43 -24.74
C ALA A 605 -52.35 -21.25 -24.60
N GLU A 606 -51.85 -20.03 -24.58
CA GLU A 606 -51.68 -19.18 -23.38
C GLU A 606 -50.41 -19.55 -22.59
N VAL A 607 -49.39 -18.70 -22.72
CA VAL A 607 -48.16 -18.73 -21.93
C VAL A 607 -48.39 -17.84 -20.71
N VAL A 608 -48.21 -18.43 -19.54
CA VAL A 608 -48.15 -17.76 -18.24
C VAL A 608 -46.69 -17.65 -17.82
N ASP A 609 -46.29 -16.41 -17.55
CA ASP A 609 -45.07 -15.87 -16.88
C ASP A 609 -43.67 -16.37 -17.29
#